data_AF-A0A093ZXR1-F1
#
_entry.id   AF-A0A093ZXR1-F1
#
_cell.length_a   1.000
_cell.length_b   1.000
_cell.length_c   1.000
_cell.angle_alpha   90.00
_cell.angle_beta   90.00
_cell.angle_gamma   90.00
#
_symmetry.space_group_name_H-M   'P 1'
#
loop_
_entity.id
_entity.type
_entity.pdbx_description
1 polymer ?
#
loop_
_entity_poly.entity_id
_entity_poly.type
_entity_poly.pdbx_seq_one_letter_code
_entity_poly.pdbx_strand_id
1 'polypeptide(L)'
;MDDYMFREYVKQAKTVAEETTFLEIFSYSDPSLNTVKEEPLTTDELENFLHQQGAFQPPILPTGITRVAGLRMILQQNASHPETFSPQYISLKQRAYVSMVETMRLPYRGIESTSVVGPFFWAAFDQDEERPHLQILFRKSDVRKKGLTRGWELMLSHDMLGGMTMGYCKGTSSSDIVECVRHLKACALQIGHPMLLPTIIFSHDMSSKTDIKQREARDWLRKLEHAVSMRQEIDDKESYVDQDGLVDFDLINRHLVECHSQVLWKRPKAYMQILQSFDEAMELFKSAAENGGRWQGELKKLNASMLSRHEFYRKKLQGIDSYAYTTLQRLAIQRSALYNIIAQRESKLNFQMAGEQRKLAHASKRDSGAQKTIALLGALFLPGAFLASMFSMSFFNFQNGVVDVNPEGPIVSESFWIYWAVTIPLTLLIVGLWHYWERRKERRYQEEDLLLEKGVESMEIQIQAQMRRRTMSKVATWDTKAT
;
A
#
# COMPACT_ATOMS: atom_id res chain seq x y z
N MET A 1 24.98 33.77 -3.22
CA MET A 1 24.21 32.66 -3.81
C MET A 1 22.94 32.41 -3.00
N ASP A 2 23.06 32.13 -1.70
CA ASP A 2 21.91 31.84 -0.82
C ASP A 2 20.86 32.96 -0.77
N ASP A 3 21.25 34.25 -0.69
CA ASP A 3 20.31 35.39 -0.74
C ASP A 3 19.50 35.43 -2.05
N TYR A 4 20.17 35.25 -3.19
CA TYR A 4 19.51 35.23 -4.49
C TYR A 4 18.52 34.08 -4.59
N MET A 5 18.92 32.87 -4.20
CA MET A 5 18.04 31.69 -4.22
C MET A 5 16.82 31.91 -3.31
N PHE A 6 17.04 32.41 -2.10
CA PHE A 6 15.97 32.72 -1.15
C PHE A 6 14.95 33.70 -1.75
N ARG A 7 15.41 34.85 -2.26
CA ARG A 7 14.53 35.85 -2.86
C ARG A 7 13.76 35.31 -4.06
N GLU A 8 14.41 34.50 -4.90
CA GLU A 8 13.76 33.91 -6.07
C GLU A 8 12.67 32.91 -5.67
N TYR A 9 12.92 32.03 -4.70
CA TYR A 9 11.91 31.12 -4.18
C TYR A 9 10.74 31.86 -3.50
N VAL A 10 11.02 32.94 -2.75
CA VAL A 10 9.96 33.74 -2.12
C VAL A 10 9.09 34.40 -3.18
N LYS A 11 9.69 34.95 -4.25
CA LYS A 11 8.98 35.60 -5.35
C LYS A 11 8.03 34.64 -6.08
N GLN A 12 8.44 33.39 -6.23
CA GLN A 12 7.62 32.33 -6.84
C GLN A 12 6.54 31.79 -5.89
N ALA A 13 6.69 32.00 -4.58
CA ALA A 13 5.76 31.47 -3.59
C ALA A 13 4.44 32.24 -3.55
N LYS A 14 3.34 31.50 -3.45
CA LYS A 14 1.99 32.03 -3.20
C LYS A 14 1.76 32.16 -1.70
N THR A 15 1.02 33.19 -1.29
CA THR A 15 0.69 33.40 0.11
C THR A 15 -0.64 32.74 0.47
N VAL A 16 -0.65 32.06 1.61
CA VAL A 16 -1.86 31.58 2.31
C VAL A 16 -1.94 32.28 3.66
N ALA A 17 -3.14 32.50 4.17
CA ALA A 17 -3.32 33.09 5.50
C ALA A 17 -3.42 31.98 6.54
N GLU A 18 -2.73 32.15 7.67
CA GLU A 18 -2.83 31.28 8.83
C GLU A 18 -2.87 32.13 10.11
N GLU A 19 -3.59 31.67 11.12
CA GLU A 19 -3.60 32.31 12.43
C GLU A 19 -2.18 32.31 13.02
N THR A 20 -1.73 33.48 13.42
CA THR A 20 -0.36 33.71 13.87
C THR A 20 -0.36 34.27 15.28
N THR A 21 0.43 33.66 16.16
CA THR A 21 0.72 34.14 17.51
C THR A 21 2.23 34.39 17.63
N PHE A 22 2.64 35.12 18.65
CA PHE A 22 4.05 35.18 19.04
C PHE A 22 4.24 34.53 20.40
N LEU A 23 5.43 33.99 20.66
CA LEU A 23 5.86 33.47 21.94
C LEU A 23 7.16 34.15 22.36
N GLU A 24 7.17 34.76 23.53
CA GLU A 24 8.37 35.27 24.19
C GLU A 24 8.57 34.56 25.52
N ILE A 25 9.78 34.03 25.73
CA ILE A 25 10.20 33.48 27.01
C ILE A 25 11.53 34.11 27.36
N PHE A 26 11.62 34.75 28.52
CA PHE A 26 12.86 35.33 29.01
C PHE A 26 13.18 34.79 30.39
N SER A 27 14.43 34.37 30.55
CA SER A 27 15.01 33.96 31.83
C SER A 27 16.11 34.93 32.23
N TYR A 28 16.04 35.44 33.47
CA TYR A 28 16.97 36.42 34.01
C TYR A 28 17.77 35.84 35.19
N SER A 29 18.81 36.57 35.61
CA SER A 29 19.62 36.22 36.77
C SER A 29 18.81 36.21 38.06
N ASP A 30 17.74 37.03 38.14
CA ASP A 30 16.70 36.93 39.15
C ASP A 30 15.48 36.18 38.56
N PRO A 31 15.19 34.95 39.03
CA PRO A 31 14.07 34.16 38.53
C PRO A 31 12.69 34.79 38.71
N SER A 32 12.53 35.74 39.63
CA SER A 32 11.24 36.44 39.86
C SER A 32 10.83 37.31 38.67
N LEU A 33 11.79 37.70 37.82
CA LEU A 33 11.57 38.49 36.61
C LEU A 33 11.34 37.64 35.36
N ASN A 34 11.36 36.30 35.48
CA ASN A 34 11.14 35.42 34.34
C ASN A 34 9.74 35.63 33.75
N THR A 35 9.66 35.65 32.43
CA THR A 35 8.40 35.87 31.71
C THR A 35 8.16 34.80 30.66
N VAL A 36 6.88 34.43 30.49
CA VAL A 36 6.37 33.57 29.43
C VAL A 36 5.13 34.26 28.89
N LYS A 37 5.16 34.69 27.63
CA LYS A 37 4.08 35.43 27.00
C LYS A 37 3.75 34.82 25.65
N GLU A 38 2.49 34.43 25.44
CA GLU A 38 1.98 34.06 24.11
C GLU A 38 0.68 34.81 23.83
N GLU A 39 0.65 35.60 22.76
CA GLU A 39 -0.51 36.41 22.37
C GLU A 39 -0.68 36.41 20.84
N PRO A 40 -1.88 36.73 20.31
CA PRO A 40 -2.10 36.91 18.88
C PRO A 40 -1.14 37.95 18.27
N LEU A 41 -0.61 37.65 17.09
CA LEU A 41 0.24 38.55 16.32
C LEU A 41 -0.49 38.93 15.04
N THR A 42 -1.04 40.14 15.01
CA THR A 42 -1.68 40.68 13.80
C THR A 42 -0.64 41.02 12.74
N THR A 43 -1.05 41.08 11.47
CA THR A 43 -0.13 41.41 10.37
C THR A 43 0.48 42.80 10.52
N ASP A 44 -0.25 43.76 11.11
CA ASP A 44 0.21 45.14 11.28
C ASP A 44 1.23 45.27 12.42
N GLU A 45 1.16 44.40 13.44
CA GLU A 45 2.11 44.38 14.57
C GLU A 45 3.36 43.52 14.29
N LEU A 46 3.41 42.79 13.18
CA LEU A 46 4.52 41.90 12.85
C LEU A 46 5.85 42.65 12.80
N GLU A 47 5.92 43.79 12.10
CA GLU A 47 7.17 44.57 12.00
C GLU A 47 7.58 45.14 13.37
N ASN A 48 6.61 45.56 14.20
CA ASN A 48 6.88 46.01 15.57
C ASN A 48 7.46 44.87 16.41
N PHE A 49 6.94 43.65 16.27
CA PHE A 49 7.46 42.47 16.94
C PHE A 49 8.88 42.13 16.47
N LEU A 50 9.10 42.09 15.16
CA LEU A 50 10.40 41.76 14.56
C LEU A 50 11.49 42.73 15.04
N HIS A 51 11.20 44.03 15.02
CA HIS A 51 12.15 45.08 15.38
C HIS A 51 12.12 45.49 16.86
N GLN A 52 11.33 44.82 17.70
CA GLN A 52 11.19 45.11 19.14
C GLN A 52 10.79 46.57 19.42
N GLN A 53 9.73 47.02 18.75
CA GLN A 53 9.19 48.38 18.88
C GLN A 53 7.84 48.36 19.61
N GLY A 54 7.42 49.52 20.12
CA GLY A 54 6.14 49.66 20.83
C GLY A 54 6.00 48.68 21.99
N ALA A 55 4.97 47.84 21.93
CA ALA A 55 4.66 46.84 22.97
C ALA A 55 5.69 45.70 23.09
N PHE A 56 6.64 45.59 22.16
CA PHE A 56 7.65 44.52 22.10
C PHE A 56 9.06 45.01 22.48
N GLN A 57 9.18 46.21 23.02
CA GLN A 57 10.47 46.73 23.48
C GLN A 57 11.03 45.88 24.62
N PRO A 58 12.35 45.64 24.67
CA PRO A 58 12.98 44.95 25.79
C PRO A 58 12.71 45.70 27.10
N PRO A 59 12.39 44.99 28.20
CA PRO A 59 12.19 45.64 29.48
C PRO A 59 13.49 46.29 29.98
N ILE A 60 13.37 47.44 30.63
CA ILE A 60 14.49 48.08 31.34
C ILE A 60 14.76 47.25 32.60
N LEU A 61 15.93 46.61 32.64
CA LEU A 61 16.30 45.74 33.75
C LEU A 61 16.90 46.55 34.92
N PRO A 62 16.62 46.17 36.18
CA PRO A 62 17.30 46.74 37.34
C PRO A 62 18.83 46.54 37.28
N THR A 63 19.57 47.44 37.94
CA THR A 63 21.04 47.38 37.98
C THR A 63 21.53 46.03 38.51
N GLY A 64 22.42 45.37 37.76
CA GLY A 64 23.00 44.08 38.13
C GLY A 64 22.19 42.85 37.68
N ILE A 65 20.98 43.03 37.15
CA ILE A 65 20.20 41.94 36.54
C ILE A 65 20.58 41.77 35.08
N THR A 66 20.86 40.54 34.67
CA THR A 66 21.19 40.19 33.29
C THR A 66 20.25 39.12 32.75
N ARG A 67 20.02 39.12 31.44
CA ARG A 67 19.30 38.05 30.76
C ARG A 67 20.21 36.83 30.64
N VAL A 68 19.77 35.70 31.17
CA VAL A 68 20.48 34.41 31.09
C VAL A 68 20.18 33.73 29.77
N ALA A 69 18.90 33.68 29.39
CA ALA A 69 18.43 33.07 28.15
C ALA A 69 17.17 33.77 27.65
N GLY A 70 16.93 33.68 26.35
CA GLY A 70 15.67 34.12 25.77
C GLY A 70 15.25 33.26 24.58
N LEU A 71 13.95 33.24 24.33
CA LEU A 71 13.32 32.67 23.15
C LEU A 71 12.26 33.64 22.64
N ARG A 72 12.32 34.02 21.36
CA ARG A 72 11.25 34.77 20.68
C ARG A 72 10.87 34.02 19.41
N MET A 73 9.60 33.69 19.26
CA MET A 73 9.12 32.88 18.15
C MET A 73 7.82 33.39 17.55
N ILE A 74 7.68 33.25 16.24
CA ILE A 74 6.40 33.34 15.55
C ILE A 74 5.82 31.93 15.44
N LEU A 75 4.56 31.78 15.82
CA LEU A 75 3.88 30.49 15.90
C LEU A 75 2.61 30.46 15.05
N GLN A 76 2.40 29.35 14.37
CA GLN A 76 1.19 29.02 13.61
C GLN A 76 0.79 27.57 13.93
N GLN A 77 0.20 27.36 15.11
CA GLN A 77 0.09 26.02 15.72
C GLN A 77 -1.05 25.14 15.17
N ASN A 78 -2.05 25.78 14.54
CA ASN A 78 -3.24 25.12 14.00
C ASN A 78 -3.46 25.51 12.54
N ALA A 79 -2.40 25.51 11.74
CA ALA A 79 -2.47 25.81 10.32
C ALA A 79 -3.51 24.91 9.63
N SER A 80 -4.43 25.54 8.90
CA SER A 80 -5.64 24.90 8.39
C SER A 80 -5.79 24.98 6.87
N HIS A 81 -5.04 25.85 6.21
CA HIS A 81 -5.14 26.03 4.77
C HIS A 81 -4.68 24.74 4.04
N PRO A 82 -5.44 24.23 3.04
CA PRO A 82 -5.09 22.97 2.37
C PRO A 82 -3.67 22.95 1.78
N GLU A 83 -3.22 24.09 1.25
CA GLU A 83 -1.90 24.27 0.64
C GLU A 83 -0.78 24.68 1.62
N THR A 84 -1.02 24.74 2.94
CA THR A 84 -0.10 25.39 3.90
C THR A 84 1.32 24.80 3.96
N PHE A 85 1.46 23.51 3.65
CA PHE A 85 2.75 22.82 3.47
C PHE A 85 3.01 22.36 2.03
N SER A 86 2.24 22.83 1.06
CA SER A 86 2.50 22.52 -0.35
C SER A 86 3.73 23.29 -0.83
N PRO A 87 4.51 22.73 -1.78
CA PRO A 87 5.64 23.43 -2.37
C PRO A 87 5.20 24.78 -2.96
N GLN A 88 6.06 25.81 -2.86
CA GLN A 88 5.77 27.17 -3.34
C GLN A 88 4.62 27.88 -2.60
N TYR A 89 4.26 27.47 -1.39
CA TYR A 89 3.33 28.22 -0.53
C TYR A 89 4.01 28.67 0.75
N ILE A 90 3.73 29.91 1.15
CA ILE A 90 4.16 30.52 2.42
C ILE A 90 2.96 31.11 3.14
N SER A 91 2.97 31.11 4.47
CA SER A 91 1.85 31.53 5.32
C SER A 91 1.94 32.99 5.79
N LEU A 92 2.92 33.73 5.28
CA LEU A 92 3.08 35.18 5.45
C LEU A 92 3.18 35.82 4.07
N LYS A 93 2.79 37.10 3.95
CA LYS A 93 3.02 37.86 2.71
C LYS A 93 4.51 37.87 2.39
N GLN A 94 4.88 37.81 1.12
CA GLN A 94 6.28 37.72 0.67
C GLN A 94 7.22 38.72 1.38
N ARG A 95 6.83 40.00 1.45
CA ARG A 95 7.61 41.03 2.17
C ARG A 95 7.77 40.74 3.66
N ALA A 96 6.69 40.33 4.33
CA ALA A 96 6.69 39.98 5.75
C ALA A 96 7.54 38.72 6.02
N TYR A 97 7.49 37.74 5.12
CA TYR A 97 8.32 36.53 5.22
C TYR A 97 9.81 36.86 5.08
N VAL A 98 10.18 37.74 4.15
CA VAL A 98 11.56 38.24 4.00
C VAL A 98 11.97 39.00 5.26
N SER A 99 11.17 39.96 5.73
CA SER A 99 11.46 40.74 6.95
C SER A 99 11.67 39.82 8.16
N MET A 100 10.81 38.81 8.32
CA MET A 100 10.94 37.81 9.38
C MET A 100 12.27 37.06 9.29
N VAL A 101 12.57 36.47 8.13
CA VAL A 101 13.77 35.64 7.95
C VAL A 101 15.04 36.45 8.16
N GLU A 102 15.12 37.66 7.61
CA GLU A 102 16.29 38.54 7.74
C GLU A 102 16.44 39.06 9.18
N THR A 103 15.38 39.62 9.77
CA THR A 103 15.43 40.25 11.10
C THR A 103 15.67 39.22 12.21
N MET A 104 15.08 38.03 12.10
CA MET A 104 15.27 36.95 13.06
C MET A 104 16.47 36.05 12.74
N ARG A 105 17.27 36.39 11.70
CA ARG A 105 18.44 35.63 11.22
C ARG A 105 18.14 34.14 10.98
N LEU A 106 16.94 33.83 10.49
CA LEU A 106 16.52 32.46 10.19
C LEU A 106 17.24 31.96 8.93
N PRO A 107 17.41 30.63 8.78
CA PRO A 107 18.07 30.06 7.60
C PRO A 107 17.33 30.37 6.31
N TYR A 108 18.00 31.04 5.37
CA TYR A 108 17.51 31.33 4.02
C TYR A 108 17.06 30.06 3.27
N ARG A 109 17.78 28.96 3.48
CA ARG A 109 17.49 27.62 2.94
C ARG A 109 16.16 27.03 3.41
N GLY A 110 15.54 27.61 4.44
CA GLY A 110 14.26 27.17 4.99
C GLY A 110 13.17 27.09 3.93
N ILE A 111 13.14 28.02 2.97
CA ILE A 111 12.14 28.01 1.89
C ILE A 111 12.31 26.84 0.91
N GLU A 112 13.54 26.41 0.66
CA GLU A 112 13.83 25.26 -0.21
C GLU A 112 13.31 23.96 0.42
N SER A 113 13.30 23.93 1.76
CA SER A 113 12.80 22.80 2.52
C SER A 113 11.29 22.57 2.32
N THR A 114 10.52 23.55 1.83
CA THR A 114 9.05 23.45 1.62
C THR A 114 8.65 22.23 0.77
N SER A 115 9.54 21.78 -0.12
CA SER A 115 9.35 20.62 -1.00
C SER A 115 9.78 19.28 -0.40
N VAL A 116 10.42 19.27 0.77
CA VAL A 116 10.99 18.06 1.38
C VAL A 116 9.88 17.13 1.88
N VAL A 117 10.00 15.85 1.51
CA VAL A 117 9.10 14.76 1.90
C VAL A 117 9.75 13.93 3.02
N GLY A 118 8.96 13.61 4.06
CA GLY A 118 9.42 12.83 5.22
C GLY A 118 10.04 13.68 6.33
N PRO A 119 10.61 13.06 7.38
CA PRO A 119 11.31 13.77 8.43
C PRO A 119 12.63 14.34 7.91
N PHE A 120 12.90 15.60 8.21
CA PHE A 120 14.12 16.30 7.79
C PHE A 120 14.63 17.15 8.93
N PHE A 121 15.94 17.06 9.18
CA PHE A 121 16.64 17.89 10.13
C PHE A 121 17.96 18.38 9.50
N TRP A 122 18.29 19.63 9.75
CA TRP A 122 19.55 20.25 9.35
C TRP A 122 19.95 21.29 10.39
N ALA A 123 21.24 21.39 10.68
CA ALA A 123 21.80 22.44 11.52
C ALA A 123 23.18 22.86 11.02
N ALA A 124 23.46 24.16 11.04
CA ALA A 124 24.78 24.71 10.75
C ALA A 124 24.90 26.12 11.32
N PHE A 125 26.14 26.62 11.42
CA PHE A 125 26.37 28.04 11.68
C PHE A 125 26.04 28.89 10.45
N ASP A 126 25.58 30.12 10.67
CA ASP A 126 25.54 31.15 9.64
C ASP A 126 26.97 31.62 9.26
N GLN A 127 27.04 32.57 8.31
CA GLN A 127 28.32 33.08 7.81
C GLN A 127 28.87 34.25 8.65
N ASP A 128 28.24 34.59 9.79
CA ASP A 128 28.67 35.68 10.67
C ASP A 128 29.76 35.18 11.63
N GLU A 129 31.02 35.50 11.31
CA GLU A 129 32.17 35.09 12.12
C GLU A 129 32.26 35.85 13.46
N GLU A 130 31.71 37.06 13.54
CA GLU A 130 31.79 37.90 14.74
C GLU A 130 30.72 37.51 15.76
N ARG A 131 29.51 37.20 15.29
CA ARG A 131 28.38 36.77 16.12
C ARG A 131 27.68 35.56 15.48
N PRO A 132 28.29 34.37 15.58
CA PRO A 132 27.77 33.18 14.93
C PRO A 132 26.43 32.76 15.51
N HIS A 133 25.50 32.42 14.63
CA HIS A 133 24.21 31.86 14.98
C HIS A 133 24.12 30.40 14.54
N LEU A 134 23.75 29.52 15.46
CA LEU A 134 23.40 28.14 15.10
C LEU A 134 21.99 28.14 14.52
N GLN A 135 21.90 27.93 13.21
CA GLN A 135 20.64 27.79 12.49
C GLN A 135 20.18 26.34 12.49
N ILE A 136 18.88 26.12 12.72
CA ILE A 136 18.27 24.78 12.75
C ILE A 136 17.03 24.78 11.88
N LEU A 137 16.90 23.76 11.04
CA LEU A 137 15.69 23.41 10.31
C LEU A 137 15.23 22.03 10.78
N PHE A 138 13.99 21.92 11.23
CA PHE A 138 13.38 20.64 11.56
C PHE A 138 11.96 20.61 11.01
N ARG A 139 11.63 19.62 10.19
CA ARG A 139 10.30 19.55 9.58
C ARG A 139 9.88 18.12 9.31
N LYS A 140 8.57 17.95 9.19
CA LYS A 140 7.93 16.75 8.69
C LYS A 140 6.65 17.17 7.99
N SER A 141 6.60 17.03 6.67
CA SER A 141 5.41 17.29 5.86
C SER A 141 5.01 16.03 5.10
N ASP A 142 3.73 15.69 5.18
CA ASP A 142 3.07 14.68 4.38
C ASP A 142 2.27 15.36 3.26
N VAL A 143 2.38 14.84 2.03
CA VAL A 143 1.89 15.51 0.83
C VAL A 143 0.41 15.84 0.91
N ARG A 144 -0.50 14.86 1.12
CA ARG A 144 -1.93 15.09 1.43
C ARG A 144 -2.57 13.87 2.11
N LYS A 145 -3.53 14.10 3.00
CA LYS A 145 -4.50 13.09 3.45
C LYS A 145 -5.90 13.68 3.38
N LYS A 146 -6.80 13.04 2.61
CA LYS A 146 -8.17 13.54 2.35
C LYS A 146 -8.19 14.99 1.82
N GLY A 147 -7.24 15.34 0.95
CA GLY A 147 -7.13 16.68 0.34
C GLY A 147 -6.41 17.74 1.18
N LEU A 148 -6.16 17.49 2.48
CA LEU A 148 -5.46 18.42 3.37
C LEU A 148 -3.98 18.03 3.54
N THR A 149 -3.09 19.03 3.55
CA THR A 149 -1.70 18.83 3.97
C THR A 149 -1.63 18.51 5.46
N ARG A 150 -0.63 17.72 5.88
CA ARG A 150 -0.38 17.41 7.29
C ARG A 150 1.09 17.56 7.56
N GLY A 151 1.44 18.22 8.65
CA GLY A 151 2.85 18.40 8.96
C GLY A 151 3.10 19.49 9.97
N TRP A 152 4.39 19.73 10.15
CA TRP A 152 4.93 20.82 10.93
C TRP A 152 6.33 21.18 10.41
N GLU A 153 6.72 22.42 10.64
CA GLU A 153 8.05 22.96 10.36
C GLU A 153 8.51 23.83 11.53
N LEU A 154 9.82 23.86 11.71
CA LEU A 154 10.52 24.64 12.71
C LEU A 154 11.79 25.20 12.06
N MET A 155 11.93 26.52 12.15
CA MET A 155 13.16 27.23 11.84
C MET A 155 13.63 27.92 13.11
N LEU A 156 14.88 27.72 13.50
CA LEU A 156 15.50 28.42 14.63
C LEU A 156 16.81 29.07 14.20
N SER A 157 17.16 30.14 14.90
CA SER A 157 18.47 30.79 14.85
C SER A 157 18.88 31.14 16.28
N HIS A 158 19.98 30.55 16.75
CA HIS A 158 20.44 30.72 18.12
C HIS A 158 21.74 31.51 18.17
N ASP A 159 21.68 32.69 18.78
CA ASP A 159 22.84 33.55 19.04
C ASP A 159 23.76 32.89 20.08
N MET A 160 24.94 32.43 19.64
CA MET A 160 25.87 31.72 20.51
C MET A 160 26.46 32.59 21.63
N LEU A 161 26.54 33.91 21.41
CA LEU A 161 27.07 34.85 22.39
C LEU A 161 25.98 35.30 23.36
N GLY A 162 24.86 35.80 22.82
CA GLY A 162 23.77 36.39 23.61
C GLY A 162 22.75 35.40 24.15
N GLY A 163 22.77 34.13 23.72
CA GLY A 163 21.90 33.05 24.23
C GLY A 163 20.44 33.28 23.91
N MET A 164 20.20 33.91 22.77
CA MET A 164 18.89 34.32 22.30
C MET A 164 18.50 33.42 21.14
N THR A 165 17.43 32.66 21.30
CA THR A 165 16.86 31.86 20.22
C THR A 165 15.73 32.62 19.54
N MET A 166 15.89 32.91 18.26
CA MET A 166 14.80 33.38 17.41
C MET A 166 14.22 32.18 16.65
N GLY A 167 12.93 32.18 16.38
CA GLY A 167 12.33 31.06 15.65
C GLY A 167 11.00 31.34 14.96
N TYR A 168 10.65 30.41 14.07
CA TYR A 168 9.36 30.34 13.42
C TYR A 168 8.92 28.87 13.44
N CYS A 169 7.69 28.61 13.90
CA CYS A 169 7.14 27.26 13.94
C CYS A 169 5.70 27.23 13.43
N LYS A 170 5.43 26.33 12.50
CA LYS A 170 4.08 26.10 11.95
C LYS A 170 3.74 24.64 12.07
N GLY A 171 2.50 24.32 12.42
CA GLY A 171 1.98 22.96 12.53
C GLY A 171 0.51 22.91 12.17
N THR A 172 0.08 21.81 11.55
CA THR A 172 -1.37 21.53 11.42
C THR A 172 -1.95 21.10 12.76
N SER A 173 -3.27 21.22 12.93
CA SER A 173 -4.01 20.67 14.09
C SER A 173 -3.82 19.16 14.32
N SER A 174 -3.34 18.46 13.28
CA SER A 174 -3.07 17.03 13.33
C SER A 174 -1.64 16.67 13.77
N SER A 175 -0.80 17.69 13.96
CA SER A 175 0.52 17.59 14.57
C SER A 175 0.43 17.87 16.08
N ASP A 176 1.46 17.49 16.84
CA ASP A 176 1.48 17.68 18.29
C ASP A 176 2.11 19.05 18.68
N ILE A 177 2.19 20.03 17.76
CA ILE A 177 2.91 21.32 17.98
C ILE A 177 2.31 22.13 19.14
N VAL A 178 0.98 22.21 19.27
CA VAL A 178 0.32 22.88 20.41
C VAL A 178 0.81 22.31 21.74
N GLU A 179 0.90 20.98 21.84
CA GLU A 179 1.40 20.31 23.04
C GLU A 179 2.91 20.49 23.23
N CYS A 180 3.68 20.53 22.14
CA CYS A 180 5.12 20.80 22.19
C CYS A 180 5.41 22.22 22.71
N VAL A 181 4.63 23.22 22.28
CA VAL A 181 4.74 24.60 22.78
C VAL A 181 4.32 24.68 24.25
N ARG A 182 3.24 24.00 24.65
CA ARG A 182 2.86 23.91 26.06
C ARG A 182 3.98 23.28 26.92
N HIS A 183 4.62 22.24 26.43
CA HIS A 183 5.77 21.60 27.08
C HIS A 183 6.98 22.56 27.14
N LEU A 184 7.29 23.27 26.05
CA LEU A 184 8.37 24.26 26.02
C LEU A 184 8.17 25.34 27.08
N LYS A 185 6.94 25.86 27.24
CA LYS A 185 6.59 26.84 28.29
C LYS A 185 6.82 26.29 29.70
N ALA A 186 6.48 25.01 29.93
CA ALA A 186 6.74 24.35 31.21
C ALA A 186 8.25 24.17 31.47
N CYS A 187 9.06 24.13 30.41
CA CYS A 187 10.52 24.06 30.46
C CYS A 187 11.19 25.43 30.24
N ALA A 188 10.54 26.54 30.58
CA ALA A 188 11.03 27.91 30.34
C ALA A 188 12.47 28.15 30.83
N LEU A 189 12.88 27.53 31.95
CA LEU A 189 14.24 27.66 32.50
C LEU A 189 15.33 26.99 31.65
N GLN A 190 14.94 26.14 30.70
CA GLN A 190 15.84 25.31 29.90
C GLN A 190 16.03 25.86 28.47
N ILE A 191 15.37 26.97 28.12
CA ILE A 191 15.38 27.56 26.77
C ILE A 191 16.76 28.05 26.31
N GLY A 192 17.75 28.09 27.21
CA GLY A 192 19.14 28.40 26.89
C GLY A 192 19.80 27.36 25.98
N HIS A 193 19.17 26.19 25.78
CA HIS A 193 19.65 25.17 24.86
C HIS A 193 18.81 25.14 23.56
N PRO A 194 19.39 25.39 22.37
CA PRO A 194 18.63 25.52 21.13
C PRO A 194 17.96 24.22 20.67
N MET A 195 18.51 23.06 21.05
CA MET A 195 17.88 21.76 20.77
C MET A 195 16.71 21.39 21.68
N LEU A 196 16.34 22.20 22.69
CA LEU A 196 15.24 21.87 23.59
C LEU A 196 13.93 21.62 22.84
N LEU A 197 13.50 22.56 22.00
CA LEU A 197 12.26 22.43 21.23
C LEU A 197 12.34 21.28 20.19
N PRO A 198 13.41 21.13 19.38
CA PRO A 198 13.61 19.94 18.56
C PRO A 198 13.47 18.62 19.31
N THR A 199 14.08 18.50 20.50
CA THR A 199 14.01 17.30 21.35
C THR A 199 12.59 17.08 21.91
N ILE A 200 11.87 18.15 22.27
CA ILE A 200 10.45 18.07 22.67
C ILE A 200 9.60 17.55 21.50
N ILE A 201 9.70 18.17 20.32
CA ILE A 201 8.94 17.76 19.13
C ILE A 201 9.22 16.29 18.78
N PHE A 202 10.49 15.89 18.79
CA PHE A 202 10.88 14.51 18.54
C PHE A 202 10.30 13.56 19.59
N SER A 203 10.28 13.95 20.87
CA SER A 203 9.68 13.15 21.95
C SER A 203 8.18 12.89 21.74
N HIS A 204 7.43 13.89 21.27
CA HIS A 204 6.01 13.74 20.94
C HIS A 204 5.80 12.85 19.70
N ASP A 205 6.60 13.04 18.64
CA ASP A 205 6.54 12.17 17.45
C ASP A 205 6.94 10.72 17.77
N MET A 206 7.76 10.49 18.81
CA MET A 206 8.13 9.17 19.35
C MET A 206 7.19 8.64 20.44
N SER A 207 5.98 9.19 20.58
CA SER A 207 4.95 8.69 21.50
C SER A 207 4.61 7.21 21.27
N SER A 208 3.91 6.60 22.24
CA SER A 208 3.51 5.19 22.23
C SER A 208 2.61 4.78 21.05
N LYS A 209 2.05 5.75 20.31
CA LYS A 209 1.19 5.53 19.14
C LYS A 209 1.83 4.58 18.12
N THR A 210 3.14 4.69 17.88
CA THR A 210 3.84 3.82 16.91
C THR A 210 4.02 2.40 17.46
N ASP A 211 4.39 2.27 18.74
CA ASP A 211 4.57 0.98 19.41
C ASP A 211 3.27 0.17 19.43
N ILE A 212 2.15 0.83 19.72
CA ILE A 212 0.82 0.21 19.74
C ILE A 212 0.47 -0.33 18.34
N LYS A 213 0.64 0.47 17.29
CA LYS A 213 0.37 0.03 15.92
C LYS A 213 1.21 -1.17 15.47
N GLN A 214 2.46 -1.26 15.93
CA GLN A 214 3.33 -2.41 15.63
C GLN A 214 2.88 -3.67 16.38
N ARG A 215 2.41 -3.53 17.63
CA ARG A 215 1.81 -4.64 18.40
C ARG A 215 0.53 -5.13 17.75
N GLU A 216 -0.38 -4.21 17.41
CA GLU A 216 -1.63 -4.52 16.69
C GLU A 216 -1.37 -5.24 15.37
N ALA A 217 -0.40 -4.77 14.57
CA ALA A 217 -0.03 -5.43 13.32
C ALA A 217 0.47 -6.86 13.56
N ARG A 218 1.17 -7.13 14.67
CA ARG A 218 1.62 -8.50 15.00
C ARG A 218 0.47 -9.37 15.49
N ASP A 219 -0.44 -8.84 16.29
CA ASP A 219 -1.65 -9.56 16.71
C ASP A 219 -2.51 -9.92 15.50
N TRP A 220 -2.64 -8.99 14.55
CA TRP A 220 -3.31 -9.24 13.28
C TRP A 220 -2.58 -10.29 12.43
N LEU A 221 -1.26 -10.18 12.29
CA LEU A 221 -0.46 -11.20 11.60
C LEU A 221 -0.68 -12.59 12.20
N ARG A 222 -0.73 -12.74 13.54
CA ARG A 222 -1.00 -14.05 14.15
C ARG A 222 -2.33 -14.63 13.67
N LYS A 223 -3.40 -13.83 13.62
CA LYS A 223 -4.71 -14.25 13.09
C LYS A 223 -4.60 -14.70 11.62
N LEU A 224 -3.81 -13.99 10.80
CA LEU A 224 -3.58 -14.37 9.41
C LEU A 224 -2.77 -15.66 9.28
N GLU A 225 -1.78 -15.88 10.15
CA GLU A 225 -1.01 -17.13 10.20
C GLU A 225 -1.89 -18.31 10.57
N HIS A 226 -2.82 -18.14 11.50
CA HIS A 226 -3.80 -19.18 11.86
C HIS A 226 -4.71 -19.51 10.67
N ALA A 227 -5.28 -18.48 10.02
CA ALA A 227 -6.13 -18.65 8.84
C ALA A 227 -5.42 -19.36 7.67
N VAL A 228 -4.15 -19.05 7.41
CA VAL A 228 -3.37 -19.66 6.32
C VAL A 228 -2.87 -21.07 6.69
N SER A 229 -2.50 -21.31 7.96
CA SER A 229 -1.92 -22.58 8.38
C SER A 229 -2.94 -23.71 8.59
N MET A 230 -4.25 -23.43 8.62
CA MET A 230 -5.31 -24.41 8.91
C MET A 230 -5.02 -25.29 10.15
N ARG A 231 -4.38 -24.74 11.20
CA ARG A 231 -4.17 -25.52 12.43
C ARG A 231 -5.52 -25.72 13.12
N GLN A 232 -5.88 -26.98 13.38
CA GLN A 232 -7.13 -27.40 14.02
C GLN A 232 -7.26 -26.97 15.51
N GLU A 233 -6.26 -26.30 16.06
CA GLU A 233 -6.25 -25.83 17.45
C GLU A 233 -6.84 -24.40 17.54
N ILE A 234 -8.18 -24.32 17.66
CA ILE A 234 -9.01 -23.29 18.36
C ILE A 234 -10.07 -22.52 17.51
N ASP A 235 -11.29 -22.53 18.08
CA ASP A 235 -12.55 -21.75 17.93
C ASP A 235 -13.10 -21.45 16.52
N ASP A 236 -14.24 -22.07 16.18
CA ASP A 236 -15.04 -21.92 14.94
C ASP A 236 -15.55 -20.48 14.68
N LYS A 237 -15.12 -19.50 15.47
CA LYS A 237 -15.48 -18.08 15.37
C LYS A 237 -14.41 -17.21 14.68
N GLU A 238 -13.32 -17.78 14.17
CA GLU A 238 -12.31 -16.99 13.45
C GLU A 238 -12.77 -16.57 12.04
N SER A 239 -13.13 -15.28 11.95
CA SER A 239 -13.63 -14.39 10.89
C SER A 239 -13.21 -14.56 9.40
N TYR A 240 -12.48 -15.59 8.98
CA TYR A 240 -12.02 -15.77 7.59
C TYR A 240 -12.76 -16.87 6.83
N VAL A 241 -13.91 -17.27 7.37
CA VAL A 241 -14.78 -18.29 6.80
C VAL A 241 -16.04 -17.59 6.27
N ASP A 242 -16.36 -17.82 5.00
CA ASP A 242 -17.57 -17.31 4.33
C ASP A 242 -18.84 -18.02 4.87
N GLN A 243 -20.02 -17.54 4.50
CA GLN A 243 -21.33 -18.03 4.93
C GLN A 243 -21.52 -19.55 4.72
N ASP A 244 -20.79 -20.13 3.76
CA ASP A 244 -20.80 -21.55 3.41
C ASP A 244 -19.77 -22.40 4.18
N GLY A 245 -19.05 -21.84 5.17
CA GLY A 245 -18.03 -22.58 5.91
C GLY A 245 -16.69 -22.72 5.17
N LEU A 246 -16.49 -21.97 4.08
CA LEU A 246 -15.28 -22.01 3.26
C LEU A 246 -14.34 -20.84 3.55
N VAL A 247 -13.02 -21.08 3.53
CA VAL A 247 -12.01 -20.02 3.71
C VAL A 247 -12.08 -19.00 2.57
N ASP A 248 -12.23 -17.71 2.92
CA ASP A 248 -12.19 -16.57 2.00
C ASP A 248 -10.73 -16.11 1.78
N PHE A 249 -10.14 -16.57 0.68
CA PHE A 249 -8.76 -16.23 0.33
C PHE A 249 -8.57 -14.77 -0.11
N ASP A 250 -9.60 -14.13 -0.64
CA ASP A 250 -9.53 -12.73 -1.08
C ASP A 250 -9.48 -11.80 0.14
N LEU A 251 -10.28 -12.09 1.15
CA LEU A 251 -10.26 -11.39 2.43
C LEU A 251 -8.89 -11.54 3.13
N ILE A 252 -8.34 -12.75 3.17
CA ILE A 252 -6.99 -13.00 3.73
C ILE A 252 -5.94 -12.20 2.97
N ASN A 253 -5.98 -12.21 1.62
CA ASN A 253 -5.02 -11.48 0.81
C ASN A 253 -5.10 -9.95 1.06
N ARG A 254 -6.31 -9.39 1.13
CA ARG A 254 -6.53 -7.98 1.46
C ARG A 254 -5.93 -7.62 2.82
N HIS A 255 -6.20 -8.43 3.83
CA HIS A 255 -5.70 -8.21 5.19
C HIS A 255 -4.17 -8.38 5.29
N LEU A 256 -3.56 -9.31 4.53
CA LEU A 256 -2.10 -9.42 4.43
C LEU A 256 -1.47 -8.13 3.88
N VAL A 257 -2.05 -7.55 2.82
CA VAL A 257 -1.56 -6.31 2.20
C VAL A 257 -1.73 -5.11 3.14
N GLU A 258 -2.87 -5.03 3.84
CA GLU A 258 -3.16 -3.94 4.76
C GLU A 258 -2.25 -4.01 6.00
N CYS A 259 -2.06 -5.19 6.57
CA CYS A 259 -1.09 -5.43 7.64
C CYS A 259 0.34 -5.06 7.21
N HIS A 260 0.74 -5.42 5.99
CA HIS A 260 2.06 -5.05 5.43
C HIS A 260 2.24 -3.53 5.35
N SER A 261 1.20 -2.82 4.89
CA SER A 261 1.20 -1.35 4.80
C SER A 261 1.29 -0.69 6.18
N GLN A 262 0.58 -1.23 7.17
CA GLN A 262 0.61 -0.73 8.56
C GLN A 262 2.00 -0.85 9.19
N VAL A 263 2.71 -1.98 8.97
CA VAL A 263 4.07 -2.18 9.50
C VAL A 263 5.06 -1.18 8.90
N LEU A 264 4.88 -0.78 7.64
CA LEU A 264 5.75 0.14 6.92
C LEU A 264 5.44 1.63 7.15
N TRP A 265 4.37 1.96 7.90
CA TRP A 265 3.88 3.34 8.04
C TRP A 265 4.95 4.34 8.50
N LYS A 266 5.83 3.94 9.41
CA LYS A 266 6.89 4.80 9.96
C LYS A 266 8.22 4.05 9.94
N ARG A 267 9.11 4.42 9.01
CA ARG A 267 10.42 3.76 8.86
C ARG A 267 11.37 4.15 10.00
N PRO A 268 11.73 3.26 10.94
CA PRO A 268 12.54 3.63 12.11
C PRO A 268 13.94 4.15 11.74
N LYS A 269 14.53 3.62 10.67
CA LYS A 269 15.84 4.05 10.16
C LYS A 269 15.92 5.54 9.84
N ALA A 270 14.86 6.14 9.28
CA ALA A 270 14.85 7.58 8.99
C ALA A 270 14.93 8.40 10.28
N TYR A 271 14.26 7.97 11.35
CA TYR A 271 14.28 8.65 12.65
C TYR A 271 15.58 8.44 13.42
N MET A 272 16.26 7.30 13.22
CA MET A 272 17.61 7.10 13.75
C MET A 272 18.62 8.05 13.10
N GLN A 273 18.47 8.33 11.80
CA GLN A 273 19.28 9.34 11.10
C GLN A 273 19.02 10.74 11.62
N ILE A 274 17.75 11.10 11.91
CA ILE A 274 17.43 12.38 12.56
C ILE A 274 18.13 12.49 13.93
N LEU A 275 18.11 11.43 14.75
CA LEU A 275 18.81 11.43 16.04
C LEU A 275 20.33 11.56 15.88
N GLN A 276 20.91 10.99 14.83
CA GLN A 276 22.32 11.20 14.53
C GLN A 276 22.60 12.68 14.23
N SER A 277 21.78 13.32 13.38
CA SER A 277 21.94 14.74 13.09
C SER A 277 21.63 15.64 14.29
N PHE A 278 20.77 15.21 15.22
CA PHE A 278 20.59 15.90 16.50
C PHE A 278 21.87 15.88 17.33
N ASP A 279 22.54 14.73 17.42
CA ASP A 279 23.79 14.60 18.17
C ASP A 279 24.91 15.45 17.52
N GLU A 280 24.97 15.48 16.19
CA GLU A 280 25.88 16.37 15.43
C GLU A 280 25.60 17.85 15.75
N ALA A 281 24.33 18.27 15.77
CA ALA A 281 23.95 19.65 16.13
C ALA A 281 24.25 19.99 17.60
N MET A 282 24.06 19.04 18.51
CA MET A 282 24.43 19.20 19.92
C MET A 282 25.94 19.33 20.10
N GLU A 283 26.74 18.61 19.32
CA GLU A 283 28.20 18.75 19.37
C GLU A 283 28.67 20.09 18.79
N LEU A 284 28.05 20.58 17.71
CA LEU A 284 28.29 21.95 17.20
C LEU A 284 27.99 23.00 18.25
N PHE A 285 26.81 22.91 18.90
CA PHE A 285 26.42 23.81 19.97
C PHE A 285 27.40 23.76 21.14
N LYS A 286 27.73 22.55 21.62
CA LYS A 286 28.68 22.33 22.72
C LYS A 286 30.04 22.95 22.43
N SER A 287 30.62 22.67 21.26
CA SER A 287 31.94 23.17 20.87
C SER A 287 32.00 24.70 20.88
N ALA A 288 30.97 25.35 20.31
CA ALA A 288 30.89 26.81 20.29
C ALA A 288 30.58 27.40 21.67
N ALA A 289 29.73 26.76 22.47
CA ALA A 289 29.41 27.21 23.83
C ALA A 289 30.60 27.06 24.80
N GLU A 290 31.46 26.06 24.60
CA GLU A 290 32.72 25.88 25.32
C GLU A 290 33.68 27.04 25.03
N ASN A 291 33.87 27.38 23.76
CA ASN A 291 34.70 28.51 23.35
C ASN A 291 34.15 29.86 23.85
N GLY A 292 32.82 30.00 23.89
CA GLY A 292 32.14 31.21 24.37
C GLY A 292 31.96 31.31 25.88
N GLY A 293 32.49 30.37 26.68
CA GLY A 293 32.42 30.38 28.14
C GLY A 293 31.03 30.14 28.76
N ARG A 294 29.98 29.94 27.95
CA ARG A 294 28.60 29.67 28.40
C ARG A 294 28.38 28.22 28.83
N TRP A 295 29.29 27.32 28.47
CA TRP A 295 29.18 25.88 28.74
C TRP A 295 29.43 25.51 30.21
N GLN A 296 28.46 25.80 31.09
CA GLN A 296 28.62 25.61 32.52
C GLN A 296 27.30 25.19 33.20
N GLY A 297 27.42 24.70 34.44
CA GLY A 297 26.28 24.49 35.35
C GLY A 297 25.13 23.66 34.77
N GLU A 298 23.92 24.23 34.82
CA GLU A 298 22.68 23.57 34.38
C GLU A 298 22.64 23.30 32.88
N LEU A 299 23.29 24.12 32.05
CA LEU A 299 23.31 23.91 30.59
C LEU A 299 24.01 22.58 30.23
N LYS A 300 25.12 22.28 30.90
CA LYS A 300 25.87 21.02 30.71
C LYS A 300 25.07 19.80 31.18
N LYS A 301 24.38 19.92 32.32
CA LYS A 301 23.49 18.86 32.84
C LYS A 301 22.32 18.61 31.90
N LEU A 302 21.70 19.68 31.37
CA LEU A 302 20.61 19.61 30.42
C LEU A 302 21.06 18.93 29.12
N ASN A 303 22.20 19.32 28.56
CA ASN A 303 22.77 18.68 27.37
C ASN A 303 22.99 17.18 27.59
N ALA A 304 23.61 16.79 28.71
CA ALA A 304 23.81 15.38 29.04
C ALA A 304 22.49 14.60 29.19
N SER A 305 21.48 15.22 29.80
CA SER A 305 20.14 14.64 29.91
C SER A 305 19.48 14.44 28.54
N MET A 306 19.58 15.41 27.63
CA MET A 306 19.05 15.29 26.27
C MET A 306 19.78 14.23 25.46
N LEU A 307 21.11 14.12 25.54
CA LEU A 307 21.87 13.04 24.89
C LEU A 307 21.44 11.65 25.40
N SER A 308 21.24 11.50 26.72
CA SER A 308 20.70 10.26 27.29
C SER A 308 19.31 9.93 26.75
N ARG A 309 18.45 10.94 26.58
CA ARG A 309 17.13 10.79 25.99
C ARG A 309 17.18 10.42 24.50
N HIS A 310 18.11 10.99 23.73
CA HIS A 310 18.34 10.63 22.33
C HIS A 310 18.76 9.17 22.21
N GLU A 311 19.69 8.71 23.05
CA GLU A 311 20.11 7.30 23.08
C GLU A 311 18.97 6.36 23.45
N PHE A 312 18.13 6.73 24.42
CA PHE A 312 16.92 5.98 24.75
C PHE A 312 16.01 5.82 23.52
N TYR A 313 15.72 6.90 22.78
CA TYR A 313 14.90 6.82 21.58
C TYR A 313 15.58 6.04 20.45
N ARG A 314 16.91 6.09 20.34
CA ARG A 314 17.68 5.27 19.40
C ARG A 314 17.49 3.79 19.68
N LYS A 315 17.64 3.35 20.94
CA LYS A 315 17.38 1.96 21.34
C LYS A 315 15.94 1.54 21.09
N LYS A 316 14.98 2.42 21.40
CA LYS A 316 13.56 2.20 21.11
C LYS A 316 13.32 1.96 19.62
N LEU A 317 13.87 2.81 18.75
CA LEU A 317 13.73 2.70 17.29
C LEU A 317 14.41 1.45 16.73
N GLN A 318 15.58 1.04 17.26
CA GLN A 318 16.23 -0.22 16.90
C GLN A 318 15.36 -1.44 17.23
N GLY A 319 14.69 -1.41 18.39
CA GLY A 319 13.70 -2.42 18.76
C GLY A 319 12.53 -2.48 17.78
N ILE A 320 11.97 -1.32 17.41
CA ILE A 320 10.88 -1.24 16.42
C ILE A 320 11.34 -1.72 15.04
N ASP A 321 12.55 -1.38 14.59
CA ASP A 321 13.10 -1.82 13.30
C ASP A 321 13.20 -3.34 13.22
N SER A 322 13.73 -3.95 14.29
CA SER A 322 13.83 -5.41 14.42
C SER A 322 12.43 -6.06 14.39
N TYR A 323 11.48 -5.46 15.10
CA TYR A 323 10.10 -5.94 15.17
C TYR A 323 9.38 -5.88 13.82
N ALA A 324 9.52 -4.76 13.12
CA ALA A 324 8.98 -4.55 11.78
C ALA A 324 9.60 -5.54 10.79
N TYR A 325 10.92 -5.71 10.83
CA TYR A 325 11.64 -6.67 9.98
C TYR A 325 11.10 -8.10 10.14
N THR A 326 11.02 -8.63 11.37
CA THR A 326 10.48 -9.98 11.62
C THR A 326 9.03 -10.11 11.17
N THR A 327 8.21 -9.08 11.37
CA THR A 327 6.79 -9.08 10.96
C THR A 327 6.66 -9.13 9.44
N LEU A 328 7.47 -8.36 8.71
CA LEU A 328 7.49 -8.37 7.23
C LEU A 328 7.96 -9.72 6.68
N GLN A 329 8.97 -10.34 7.28
CA GLN A 329 9.44 -11.68 6.87
C GLN A 329 8.33 -12.73 7.05
N ARG A 330 7.64 -12.70 8.18
CA ARG A 330 6.51 -13.61 8.45
C ARG A 330 5.34 -13.36 7.49
N LEU A 331 4.99 -12.11 7.21
CA LEU A 331 3.99 -11.76 6.19
C LEU A 331 4.37 -12.30 4.80
N ALA A 332 5.65 -12.22 4.42
CA ALA A 332 6.14 -12.76 3.15
C ALA A 332 6.01 -14.29 3.07
N ILE A 333 6.26 -15.00 4.18
CA ILE A 333 6.03 -16.45 4.29
C ILE A 333 4.54 -16.76 4.12
N GLN A 334 3.66 -16.04 4.82
CA GLN A 334 2.20 -16.27 4.73
C GLN A 334 1.65 -16.00 3.33
N ARG A 335 2.11 -14.93 2.67
CA ARG A 335 1.74 -14.64 1.28
C ARG A 335 2.15 -15.76 0.33
N SER A 336 3.38 -16.27 0.47
CA SER A 336 3.86 -17.40 -0.33
C SER A 336 3.06 -18.68 -0.06
N ALA A 337 2.74 -18.97 1.21
CA ALA A 337 1.91 -20.11 1.58
C ALA A 337 0.49 -20.01 0.98
N LEU A 338 -0.14 -18.83 1.08
CA LEU A 338 -1.45 -18.55 0.50
C LEU A 338 -1.47 -18.81 -1.01
N TYR A 339 -0.50 -18.28 -1.77
CA TYR A 339 -0.43 -18.53 -3.21
C TYR A 339 -0.24 -20.01 -3.56
N ASN A 340 0.55 -20.74 -2.77
CA ASN A 340 0.72 -22.19 -2.95
C ASN A 340 -0.60 -22.94 -2.71
N ILE A 341 -1.38 -22.54 -1.69
CA ILE A 341 -2.70 -23.13 -1.40
C ILE A 341 -3.68 -22.86 -2.55
N ILE A 342 -3.73 -21.62 -3.04
CA ILE A 342 -4.59 -21.23 -4.17
C ILE A 342 -4.23 -22.06 -5.41
N ALA A 343 -2.94 -22.15 -5.77
CA ALA A 343 -2.48 -22.94 -6.91
C ALA A 343 -2.79 -24.44 -6.78
N GLN A 344 -2.70 -24.99 -5.56
CA GLN A 344 -3.08 -26.38 -5.28
C GLN A 344 -4.59 -26.60 -5.44
N ARG A 345 -5.42 -25.65 -4.99
CA ARG A 345 -6.88 -25.72 -5.15
C ARG A 345 -7.28 -25.64 -6.62
N GLU A 346 -6.68 -24.72 -7.38
CA GLU A 346 -6.90 -24.59 -8.82
C GLU A 346 -6.50 -25.86 -9.58
N SER A 347 -5.35 -26.45 -9.23
CA SER A 347 -4.92 -27.74 -9.81
C SER A 347 -5.91 -28.87 -9.53
N LYS A 348 -6.48 -28.92 -8.32
CA LYS A 348 -7.50 -29.91 -7.94
C LYS A 348 -8.81 -29.69 -8.69
N LEU A 349 -9.25 -28.44 -8.85
CA LEU A 349 -10.45 -28.09 -9.63
C LEU A 349 -10.27 -28.48 -11.11
N ASN A 350 -9.14 -28.13 -11.72
CA ASN A 350 -8.82 -28.51 -13.09
C ASN A 350 -8.84 -30.02 -13.28
N PHE A 351 -8.33 -30.79 -12.32
CA PHE A 351 -8.40 -32.25 -12.33
C PHE A 351 -9.84 -32.78 -12.24
N GLN A 352 -10.66 -32.21 -11.35
CA GLN A 352 -12.08 -32.57 -11.25
C GLN A 352 -12.84 -32.25 -12.54
N MET A 353 -12.62 -31.07 -13.12
CA MET A 353 -13.17 -30.67 -14.40
C MET A 353 -12.76 -31.61 -15.52
N ALA A 354 -11.49 -32.03 -15.57
CA ALA A 354 -11.03 -33.03 -16.54
C ALA A 354 -11.76 -34.38 -16.39
N GLY A 355 -12.00 -34.82 -15.15
CA GLY A 355 -12.80 -36.02 -14.86
C GLY A 355 -14.26 -35.88 -15.31
N GLU A 356 -14.88 -34.73 -15.10
CA GLU A 356 -16.25 -34.46 -15.58
C GLU A 356 -16.32 -34.35 -17.10
N GLN A 357 -15.36 -33.69 -17.74
CA GLN A 357 -15.23 -33.66 -19.20
C GLN A 357 -15.06 -35.06 -19.78
N ARG A 358 -14.32 -35.94 -19.11
CA ARG A 358 -14.21 -37.36 -19.50
C ARG A 358 -15.56 -38.06 -19.44
N LYS A 359 -16.33 -37.89 -18.35
CA LYS A 359 -17.68 -38.47 -18.23
C LYS A 359 -18.61 -37.95 -19.32
N LEU A 360 -18.56 -36.65 -19.62
CA LEU A 360 -19.34 -36.02 -20.68
C LEU A 360 -18.95 -36.55 -22.05
N ALA A 361 -17.66 -36.71 -22.33
CA ALA A 361 -17.17 -37.29 -23.59
C ALA A 361 -17.65 -38.74 -23.77
N HIS A 362 -17.60 -39.58 -22.72
CA HIS A 362 -18.14 -40.94 -22.77
C HIS A 362 -19.66 -40.95 -23.03
N ALA A 363 -20.41 -40.07 -22.38
CA ALA A 363 -21.86 -39.93 -22.62
C ALA A 363 -22.15 -39.48 -24.06
N SER A 364 -21.39 -38.52 -24.58
CA SER A 364 -21.49 -38.03 -25.96
C SER A 364 -21.13 -39.09 -27.01
N LYS A 365 -20.14 -39.95 -26.72
CA LYS A 365 -19.81 -41.12 -27.57
C LYS A 365 -20.99 -42.10 -27.64
N ARG A 366 -21.71 -42.31 -26.53
CA ARG A 366 -22.92 -43.15 -26.52
C ARG A 366 -24.06 -42.51 -27.32
N ASP A 367 -24.25 -41.20 -27.18
CA ASP A 367 -25.26 -40.44 -27.92
C ASP A 367 -24.98 -40.45 -29.45
N SER A 368 -23.71 -40.37 -29.84
CA SER A 368 -23.27 -40.51 -31.23
C SER A 368 -23.71 -41.86 -31.84
N GLY A 369 -23.78 -42.94 -31.04
CA GLY A 369 -24.29 -44.23 -31.48
C GLY A 369 -25.79 -44.20 -31.84
N ALA A 370 -26.59 -43.45 -31.09
CA ALA A 370 -28.01 -43.25 -31.41
C ALA A 370 -28.15 -42.43 -32.71
N GLN A 371 -27.33 -41.39 -32.89
CA GLN A 371 -27.33 -40.59 -34.13
C GLN A 371 -26.94 -41.41 -35.37
N LYS A 372 -25.96 -42.33 -35.24
CA LYS A 372 -25.63 -43.29 -36.32
C LYS A 372 -26.82 -44.17 -36.70
N THR A 373 -27.62 -44.58 -35.71
CA THR A 373 -28.81 -45.41 -35.95
C THR A 373 -29.89 -44.66 -36.74
N ILE A 374 -30.11 -43.39 -36.41
CA ILE A 374 -31.04 -42.52 -37.17
C ILE A 374 -30.55 -42.30 -38.60
N ALA A 375 -29.25 -42.05 -38.78
CA ALA A 375 -28.65 -41.90 -40.11
C ALA A 375 -28.79 -43.17 -40.97
N LEU A 376 -28.63 -44.35 -40.37
CA LEU A 376 -28.86 -45.65 -41.03
C LEU A 376 -30.32 -45.81 -41.47
N LEU A 377 -31.29 -45.48 -40.62
CA LEU A 377 -32.70 -45.51 -40.99
C LEU A 377 -32.98 -44.54 -42.15
N GLY A 378 -32.41 -43.33 -42.11
CA GLY A 378 -32.48 -42.37 -43.20
C GLY A 378 -31.94 -42.95 -44.52
N ALA A 379 -30.76 -43.56 -44.50
CA ALA A 379 -30.13 -44.19 -45.67
C ALA A 379 -30.96 -45.36 -46.26
N LEU A 380 -31.72 -46.06 -45.41
CA LEU A 380 -32.60 -47.15 -45.83
C LEU A 380 -33.89 -46.64 -46.50
N PHE A 381 -34.48 -45.56 -45.97
CA PHE A 381 -35.77 -45.04 -46.44
C PHE A 381 -35.68 -44.04 -47.60
N LEU A 382 -34.58 -43.27 -47.70
CA LEU A 382 -34.42 -42.22 -48.71
C LEU A 382 -34.53 -42.72 -50.17
N PRO A 383 -33.86 -43.83 -50.56
CA PRO A 383 -33.89 -44.30 -51.94
C PRO A 383 -35.28 -44.74 -52.38
N GLY A 384 -36.00 -45.44 -51.48
CA GLY A 384 -37.38 -45.87 -51.72
C GLY A 384 -38.34 -44.69 -51.82
N ALA A 385 -38.24 -43.71 -50.91
CA ALA A 385 -39.07 -42.51 -50.95
C ALA A 385 -38.81 -41.64 -52.18
N PHE A 386 -37.54 -41.45 -52.57
CA PHE A 386 -37.16 -40.69 -53.76
C PHE A 386 -37.67 -41.36 -55.05
N LEU A 387 -37.45 -42.67 -55.19
CA LEU A 387 -37.96 -43.41 -56.34
C LEU A 387 -39.49 -43.42 -56.37
N ALA A 388 -40.17 -43.60 -55.24
CA ALA A 388 -41.63 -43.50 -55.16
C ALA A 388 -42.14 -42.13 -55.62
N SER A 389 -41.50 -41.04 -55.21
CA SER A 389 -41.83 -39.69 -55.70
C SER A 389 -41.54 -39.54 -57.19
N MET A 390 -40.42 -40.07 -57.68
CA MET A 390 -40.05 -39.95 -59.10
C MET A 390 -41.00 -40.74 -60.00
N PHE A 391 -41.40 -41.93 -59.58
CA PHE A 391 -42.39 -42.75 -60.27
C PHE A 391 -43.81 -42.16 -60.14
N SER A 392 -44.10 -41.41 -59.07
CA SER A 392 -45.38 -40.69 -58.89
C SER A 392 -45.49 -39.43 -59.75
N MET A 393 -44.38 -38.84 -60.20
CA MET A 393 -44.40 -37.51 -60.82
C MET A 393 -44.70 -37.49 -62.32
N SER A 394 -44.43 -38.55 -63.11
CA SER A 394 -44.81 -38.53 -64.55
C SER A 394 -44.43 -39.74 -65.42
N PHE A 395 -43.73 -40.77 -64.93
CA PHE A 395 -43.11 -41.75 -65.84
C PHE A 395 -43.91 -43.03 -66.16
N PHE A 396 -44.99 -43.33 -65.43
CA PHE A 396 -45.91 -44.42 -65.78
C PHE A 396 -47.26 -43.85 -66.17
N ASN A 397 -47.55 -43.91 -67.47
CA ASN A 397 -48.83 -43.50 -68.01
C ASN A 397 -49.88 -44.56 -67.63
N PHE A 398 -50.60 -44.34 -66.52
CA PHE A 398 -51.70 -45.21 -66.06
C PHE A 398 -52.97 -45.10 -66.92
N GLN A 399 -52.91 -44.35 -68.03
CA GLN A 399 -53.96 -44.21 -69.03
C GLN A 399 -53.34 -44.29 -70.43
N ASN A 400 -53.21 -45.50 -70.96
CA ASN A 400 -53.11 -45.84 -72.39
C ASN A 400 -53.06 -47.39 -72.48
N GLY A 401 -54.14 -48.13 -72.75
CA GLY A 401 -55.42 -47.73 -73.32
C GLY A 401 -56.61 -48.61 -72.91
N VAL A 402 -57.76 -47.96 -73.03
CA VAL A 402 -59.14 -48.46 -73.17
C VAL A 402 -59.16 -49.50 -74.32
N VAL A 403 -59.94 -50.59 -74.37
CA VAL A 403 -61.34 -50.86 -74.01
C VAL A 403 -61.52 -52.39 -73.88
N ASP A 404 -62.09 -52.89 -72.78
CA ASP A 404 -63.26 -53.79 -72.73
C ASP A 404 -63.38 -54.55 -71.39
N VAL A 405 -64.51 -54.30 -70.73
CA VAL A 405 -65.30 -55.16 -69.82
C VAL A 405 -64.55 -56.07 -68.84
N ASN A 406 -64.38 -55.61 -67.59
CA ASN A 406 -64.79 -56.31 -66.36
C ASN A 406 -64.49 -55.47 -65.09
N PRO A 407 -65.40 -55.40 -64.10
CA PRO A 407 -65.09 -54.90 -62.77
C PRO A 407 -64.31 -55.98 -61.99
N GLU A 408 -63.40 -55.60 -61.10
CA GLU A 408 -62.60 -56.49 -60.20
C GLU A 408 -61.20 -56.95 -60.67
N GLY A 409 -60.43 -56.08 -61.33
CA GLY A 409 -58.96 -56.25 -61.47
C GLY A 409 -58.18 -55.22 -60.63
N PRO A 410 -57.12 -55.59 -59.88
CA PRO A 410 -56.34 -54.63 -59.11
C PRO A 410 -55.66 -53.64 -60.06
N ILE A 411 -55.81 -52.34 -59.77
CA ILE A 411 -55.28 -51.22 -60.56
C ILE A 411 -53.76 -51.08 -60.31
N VAL A 412 -53.01 -52.17 -60.50
CA VAL A 412 -51.56 -52.23 -60.33
C VAL A 412 -50.95 -52.61 -61.67
N SER A 413 -50.25 -51.65 -62.30
CA SER A 413 -49.55 -51.83 -63.57
C SER A 413 -48.59 -53.03 -63.53
N GLU A 414 -48.52 -53.83 -64.61
CA GLU A 414 -47.55 -54.93 -64.79
C GLU A 414 -46.08 -54.50 -64.63
N SER A 415 -45.79 -53.20 -64.70
CA SER A 415 -44.46 -52.63 -64.49
C SER A 415 -44.09 -52.38 -63.02
N PHE A 416 -44.95 -52.71 -62.05
CA PHE A 416 -44.67 -52.56 -60.62
C PHE A 416 -43.42 -53.32 -60.15
N TRP A 417 -43.04 -54.39 -60.85
CA TRP A 417 -41.79 -55.13 -60.58
C TRP A 417 -40.53 -54.26 -60.79
N ILE A 418 -40.55 -53.28 -61.70
CA ILE A 418 -39.39 -52.43 -62.02
C ILE A 418 -39.02 -51.55 -60.81
N TYR A 419 -40.01 -51.09 -60.04
CA TYR A 419 -39.77 -50.36 -58.79
C TYR A 419 -38.91 -51.20 -57.83
N TRP A 420 -39.25 -52.46 -57.61
CA TRP A 420 -38.48 -53.34 -56.73
C TRP A 420 -37.12 -53.73 -57.32
N ALA A 421 -37.06 -53.94 -58.63
CA ALA A 421 -35.83 -54.27 -59.35
C ALA A 421 -34.79 -53.14 -59.33
N VAL A 422 -35.21 -51.88 -59.21
CA VAL A 422 -34.29 -50.72 -59.13
C VAL A 422 -34.06 -50.30 -57.68
N THR A 423 -35.10 -50.29 -56.84
CA THR A 423 -35.03 -49.79 -55.46
C THR A 423 -34.18 -50.70 -54.58
N ILE A 424 -34.30 -52.02 -54.68
CA ILE A 424 -33.55 -52.96 -53.83
C ILE A 424 -32.03 -52.86 -54.10
N PRO A 425 -31.54 -52.96 -55.35
CA PRO A 425 -30.11 -52.83 -55.62
C PRO A 425 -29.54 -51.45 -55.26
N LEU A 426 -30.31 -50.37 -55.50
CA LEU A 426 -29.88 -49.01 -55.16
C LEU A 426 -29.76 -48.83 -53.65
N THR A 427 -30.72 -49.33 -52.89
CA THR A 427 -30.70 -49.29 -51.42
C THR A 427 -29.54 -50.11 -50.87
N LEU A 428 -29.32 -51.32 -51.41
CA LEU A 428 -28.17 -52.17 -51.05
C LEU A 428 -26.84 -51.49 -51.37
N LEU A 429 -26.74 -50.79 -52.50
CA LEU A 429 -25.54 -50.04 -52.88
C LEU A 429 -25.27 -48.89 -51.91
N ILE A 430 -26.29 -48.10 -51.57
CA ILE A 430 -26.16 -46.94 -50.65
C ILE A 430 -25.81 -47.40 -49.23
N VAL A 431 -26.52 -48.39 -48.70
CA VAL A 431 -26.24 -48.98 -47.37
C VAL A 431 -24.86 -49.66 -47.37
N GLY A 432 -24.50 -50.35 -48.45
CA GLY A 432 -23.20 -50.99 -48.62
C GLY A 432 -22.05 -49.98 -48.64
N LEU A 433 -22.19 -48.87 -49.38
CA LEU A 433 -21.19 -47.79 -49.42
C LEU A 433 -21.05 -47.11 -48.06
N TRP A 434 -22.18 -46.82 -47.40
CA TRP A 434 -22.19 -46.27 -46.04
C TRP A 434 -21.50 -47.21 -45.07
N HIS A 435 -21.85 -48.50 -45.05
CA HIS A 435 -21.26 -49.49 -44.15
C HIS A 435 -19.75 -49.65 -44.39
N TYR A 436 -19.32 -49.63 -45.64
CA TYR A 436 -17.91 -49.69 -46.01
C TYR A 436 -17.13 -48.45 -45.53
N TRP A 437 -17.68 -47.25 -45.74
CA TRP A 437 -17.08 -45.99 -45.26
C TRP A 437 -17.07 -45.90 -43.74
N GLU A 438 -18.18 -46.22 -43.08
CA GLU A 438 -18.34 -46.27 -41.62
C GLU A 438 -17.27 -47.19 -41.01
N ARG A 439 -17.15 -48.44 -41.49
CA ARG A 439 -16.13 -49.39 -41.00
C ARG A 439 -14.70 -48.90 -41.22
N ARG A 440 -14.41 -48.26 -42.36
CA ARG A 440 -13.07 -47.74 -42.64
C ARG A 440 -12.72 -46.55 -41.75
N LYS A 441 -13.70 -45.69 -41.46
CA LYS A 441 -13.56 -44.52 -40.59
C LYS A 441 -13.43 -44.93 -39.12
N GLU A 442 -14.23 -45.91 -38.70
CA GLU A 442 -14.26 -46.42 -37.34
C GLU A 442 -12.95 -47.10 -36.92
N ARG A 443 -12.28 -47.82 -37.83
CA ARG A 443 -10.95 -48.39 -37.57
C ARG A 443 -9.89 -47.32 -37.28
N ARG A 444 -9.89 -46.22 -38.05
CA ARG A 444 -8.94 -45.11 -37.85
C ARG A 444 -9.19 -44.38 -36.53
N TYR A 445 -10.45 -44.11 -36.21
CA TYR A 445 -10.80 -43.48 -34.94
C TYR A 445 -10.57 -44.37 -33.73
N GLN A 446 -10.73 -45.69 -33.84
CA GLN A 446 -10.40 -46.61 -32.75
C GLN A 446 -8.90 -46.61 -32.43
N GLU A 447 -8.03 -46.57 -33.45
CA GLU A 447 -6.58 -46.47 -33.26
C GLU A 447 -6.18 -45.14 -32.62
N GLU A 448 -6.74 -44.02 -33.09
CA GLU A 448 -6.55 -42.69 -32.49
C GLU A 448 -7.06 -42.63 -31.04
N ASP A 449 -8.26 -43.16 -30.76
CA ASP A 449 -8.85 -43.23 -29.42
C ASP A 449 -7.99 -44.06 -28.46
N LEU A 450 -7.49 -45.23 -28.90
CA LEU A 450 -6.62 -46.09 -28.09
C LEU A 450 -5.28 -45.43 -27.76
N LEU A 451 -4.72 -44.64 -28.69
CA LEU A 451 -3.50 -43.87 -28.45
C LEU A 451 -3.76 -42.73 -27.46
N LEU A 452 -4.90 -42.05 -27.59
CA LEU A 452 -5.32 -41.01 -26.66
C LEU A 452 -5.58 -41.57 -25.25
N GLU A 453 -6.28 -42.70 -25.12
CA GLU A 453 -6.53 -43.36 -23.82
C GLU A 453 -5.23 -43.76 -23.13
N LYS A 454 -4.29 -44.38 -23.85
CA LYS A 454 -2.97 -44.72 -23.31
C LYS A 454 -2.17 -43.49 -22.92
N GLY A 455 -2.23 -42.42 -23.72
CA GLY A 455 -1.61 -41.14 -23.41
C GLY A 455 -2.15 -40.53 -22.12
N VAL A 456 -3.48 -40.51 -21.97
CA VAL A 456 -4.17 -39.98 -20.79
C VAL A 456 -3.89 -40.80 -19.54
N GLU A 457 -3.92 -42.14 -19.62
CA GLU A 457 -3.64 -43.03 -18.49
C GLU A 457 -2.18 -42.86 -17.99
N SER A 458 -1.23 -42.75 -18.92
CA SER A 458 0.17 -42.50 -18.57
C SER A 458 0.38 -41.15 -17.88
N MET A 459 -0.36 -40.11 -18.32
CA MET A 459 -0.33 -38.78 -17.72
C MET A 459 -0.96 -38.79 -16.32
N GLU A 460 -2.08 -39.50 -16.13
CA GLU A 460 -2.74 -39.65 -14.84
C GLU A 460 -1.84 -40.34 -13.81
N ILE A 461 -1.18 -41.43 -14.20
CA ILE A 461 -0.22 -42.15 -13.35
C ILE A 461 0.96 -41.25 -12.94
N GLN A 462 1.51 -40.47 -13.88
CA GLN A 462 2.60 -39.54 -13.59
C GLN A 462 2.16 -38.44 -12.62
N ILE A 463 0.99 -37.84 -12.82
CA ILE A 463 0.45 -36.80 -11.95
C ILE A 463 0.15 -37.35 -10.55
N GLN A 464 -0.47 -38.53 -10.45
CA GLN A 464 -0.73 -39.18 -9.16
C GLN A 464 0.56 -39.54 -8.42
N ALA A 465 1.59 -40.03 -9.13
CA ALA A 465 2.90 -40.30 -8.54
C ALA A 465 3.58 -39.01 -8.04
N GLN A 466 3.47 -37.92 -8.80
CA GLN A 466 4.03 -36.62 -8.41
C GLN A 466 3.28 -36.02 -7.20
N MET A 467 1.95 -36.17 -7.13
CA MET A 467 1.17 -35.78 -5.96
C MET A 467 1.54 -36.62 -4.74
N ARG A 468 1.62 -37.95 -4.85
CA ARG A 468 2.01 -38.83 -3.74
C ARG A 468 3.41 -38.52 -3.20
N ARG A 469 4.38 -38.25 -4.08
CA ARG A 469 5.74 -37.83 -3.66
C ARG A 469 5.72 -36.53 -2.85
N ARG A 470 4.92 -35.54 -3.26
CA ARG A 470 4.81 -34.24 -2.55
C ARG A 470 4.08 -34.38 -1.20
N THR A 471 3.11 -35.29 -1.08
CA THR A 471 2.44 -35.58 0.20
C THR A 471 3.37 -36.30 1.18
N MET A 472 4.16 -37.28 0.70
CA MET A 472 5.11 -38.03 1.53
C MET A 472 6.27 -37.16 2.04
N SER A 473 6.73 -36.16 1.27
CA SER A 473 7.79 -35.25 1.74
C SER A 473 7.33 -34.33 2.89
N LYS A 474 6.02 -34.08 3.04
CA LYS A 474 5.44 -33.37 4.19
C LYS A 474 5.37 -34.25 5.46
N VAL A 475 5.25 -35.57 5.33
CA VAL A 475 5.24 -36.50 6.47
C VAL A 475 6.67 -36.75 6.97
N ALA A 476 7.64 -36.90 6.07
CA ALA A 476 9.03 -37.17 6.45
C ALA A 476 9.74 -36.03 7.20
N THR A 477 9.21 -34.79 7.17
CA THR A 477 9.76 -33.65 7.92
C THR A 477 9.23 -33.55 9.35
N TRP A 478 8.25 -34.37 9.76
CA TRP A 478 7.70 -34.40 11.13
C TRP A 478 8.38 -35.42 12.06
N ASP A 479 9.04 -36.46 11.53
CA ASP A 479 9.58 -37.56 12.35
C ASP A 479 11.08 -37.46 12.72
N THR A 480 11.80 -36.40 12.33
CA THR A 480 13.23 -36.24 12.67
C THR A 480 13.51 -35.31 13.86
N LYS A 481 12.73 -35.44 14.94
CA LYS A 481 13.14 -34.97 16.29
C LYS A 481 12.59 -35.89 17.39
N ALA A 482 13.19 -37.07 17.50
CA ALA A 482 13.20 -37.83 18.75
C ALA A 482 14.47 -38.69 18.79
N THR A 483 15.57 -38.09 19.23
CA THR A 483 16.65 -38.67 20.06
C THR A 483 17.56 -37.54 20.51
#